data_AF-A0A7X8UGP7-F1
#
_entry.id   AF-A0A7X8UGP7-F1
#
_cell.length_a   1.000
_cell.length_b   1.000
_cell.length_c   1.000
_cell.angle_alpha   90.00
_cell.angle_beta   90.00
_cell.angle_gamma   90.00
#
_symmetry.space_group_name_H-M   'P 1'
#
loop_
_entity.id
_entity.type
_entity.pdbx_description
1 polymer ?
#
loop_
_entity_poly.entity_id
_entity_poly.type
_entity_poly.pdbx_seq_one_letter_code
_entity_poly.pdbx_strand_id
1 'polypeptide(L)'
;MQIDKNPSGRQLAVFGVCWLLCFGFWGARAAVTGGVSVPAAALLTVAVLVPAAGCLWRKVLLKAYILTSAVTRPVGAAVSFLTLAAAYYGVVTPVGLILRLAGHDPMKRRLESSATSYWEPREPEHDPARYFHQY
;
A
#
# COMPACT_ATOMS: atom_id res chain seq x y z
N MET A 1 7.10 9.98 -5.60
CA MET A 1 5.86 10.34 -6.33
C MET A 1 5.51 11.80 -6.06
N GLN A 2 5.73 12.71 -7.02
CA GLN A 2 5.44 14.15 -6.88
C GLN A 2 3.94 14.41 -6.75
N ILE A 3 3.54 15.42 -5.96
CA ILE A 3 2.16 15.91 -5.94
C ILE A 3 1.98 16.79 -7.17
N ASP A 4 1.13 16.37 -8.10
CA ASP A 4 0.67 17.26 -9.17
C ASP A 4 -0.12 18.41 -8.54
N LYS A 5 0.51 19.59 -8.50
CA LYS A 5 -0.08 20.82 -7.96
C LYS A 5 -1.09 21.47 -8.93
N ASN A 6 -1.21 20.95 -10.16
CA ASN A 6 -2.12 21.46 -11.18
C ASN A 6 -2.94 20.33 -11.85
N PRO A 7 -3.84 19.65 -11.10
CA PRO A 7 -4.66 18.58 -11.65
C PRO A 7 -5.62 19.10 -12.73
N SER A 8 -5.85 18.26 -13.74
CA SER A 8 -6.82 18.51 -14.81
C SER A 8 -8.24 18.69 -14.23
N GLY A 9 -9.08 19.51 -14.86
CA GLY A 9 -10.45 19.75 -14.38
C GLY A 9 -11.27 18.46 -14.20
N ARG A 10 -11.00 17.44 -15.03
CA ARG A 10 -11.62 16.11 -14.95
C ARG A 10 -11.22 15.33 -13.70
N GLN A 11 -9.96 15.40 -13.27
CA GLN A 11 -9.50 14.75 -12.02
C GLN A 11 -10.19 15.34 -10.79
N LEU A 12 -10.38 16.67 -10.77
CA LEU A 12 -11.11 17.36 -9.71
C LEU A 12 -12.58 16.93 -9.66
N ALA A 13 -13.22 16.79 -10.83
CA ALA A 13 -14.61 16.33 -10.93
C ALA A 13 -14.77 14.88 -10.45
N VAL A 14 -13.88 13.97 -10.88
CA VAL A 14 -13.88 12.58 -10.42
C VAL A 14 -13.68 12.51 -8.91
N PHE A 15 -12.75 13.30 -8.37
CA PHE A 15 -12.54 13.39 -6.92
C PHE A 15 -13.78 13.86 -6.17
N GLY A 16 -14.46 14.90 -6.67
CA GLY A 16 -15.71 15.41 -6.09
C GLY A 16 -16.83 14.37 -6.11
N VAL A 17 -16.99 13.62 -7.20
CA VAL A 17 -17.98 12.53 -7.30
C VAL A 17 -17.64 11.39 -6.33
N CYS A 18 -16.38 10.96 -6.27
CA CYS A 18 -15.94 9.94 -5.31
C CYS A 18 -16.15 10.40 -3.87
N TRP A 19 -15.90 11.67 -3.56
CA TRP A 19 -16.14 12.25 -2.24
C TRP A 19 -17.63 12.20 -1.88
N LEU A 20 -18.51 12.64 -2.78
CA LEU A 20 -19.96 12.59 -2.59
C LEU A 20 -20.44 11.17 -2.32
N LEU A 21 -19.99 10.20 -3.12
CA LEU A 21 -20.40 8.81 -2.97
C LEU A 21 -19.92 8.21 -1.65
N CYS A 22 -18.65 8.38 -1.31
CA CYS A 22 -18.08 7.81 -0.08
C CYS A 22 -18.71 8.42 1.18
N PHE A 23 -18.70 9.75 1.31
CA PHE A 23 -19.21 10.41 2.52
C PHE A 23 -20.75 10.41 2.57
N GLY A 24 -21.42 10.50 1.42
CA GLY A 24 -22.87 10.37 1.33
C GLY A 24 -23.35 8.97 1.74
N PHE A 25 -22.70 7.91 1.26
CA PHE A 25 -23.02 6.53 1.64
C PHE A 25 -22.81 6.30 3.14
N TRP A 26 -21.66 6.69 3.68
CA TRP A 26 -21.37 6.53 5.11
C TRP A 26 -22.28 7.38 6.00
N GLY A 27 -22.58 8.62 5.61
CA GLY A 27 -23.49 9.51 6.32
C GLY A 27 -24.93 8.99 6.32
N ALA A 28 -25.42 8.50 5.17
CA ALA A 28 -26.74 7.90 5.06
C ALA A 28 -26.85 6.61 5.89
N ARG A 29 -25.83 5.75 5.83
CA ARG A 29 -25.80 4.52 6.64
C ARG A 29 -25.83 4.85 8.14
N ALA A 30 -25.02 5.82 8.58
CA ALA A 30 -24.99 6.26 9.97
C ALA A 30 -26.34 6.84 10.43
N ALA A 31 -27.01 7.62 9.57
CA ALA A 31 -28.34 8.17 9.84
C ALA A 31 -29.42 7.08 9.94
N VAL A 32 -29.33 6.01 9.13
CA VAL A 32 -30.27 4.88 9.15
C VAL A 32 -30.02 3.96 10.34
N THR A 33 -28.77 3.72 10.75
CA THR A 33 -28.45 2.80 11.86
C THR A 33 -28.57 3.42 13.25
N GLY A 34 -28.48 4.75 13.38
CA GLY A 34 -28.43 5.43 14.69
C GLY A 34 -29.19 6.76 14.78
N GLY A 35 -30.01 7.11 13.78
CA GLY A 35 -30.68 8.40 13.69
C GLY A 35 -29.77 9.55 13.26
N VAL A 36 -30.34 10.75 13.07
CA VAL A 36 -29.58 11.97 12.73
C VAL A 36 -28.85 12.49 13.96
N SER A 37 -27.77 11.81 14.32
CA SER A 37 -26.83 12.27 15.33
C SER A 37 -25.99 13.44 14.76
N VAL A 38 -25.53 14.34 15.63
CA VAL A 38 -24.63 15.46 15.28
C VAL A 38 -23.47 15.03 14.36
N PRO A 39 -22.75 13.90 14.60
CA PRO A 39 -21.72 13.44 13.67
C PRO A 39 -22.25 12.98 12.30
N ALA A 40 -23.43 12.36 12.22
CA ALA A 40 -24.03 11.96 10.95
C ALA A 40 -24.46 13.19 10.11
N ALA A 41 -25.03 14.21 10.76
CA ALA A 41 -25.37 15.48 10.12
C ALA A 41 -24.13 16.25 9.65
N ALA A 42 -23.06 16.26 10.45
CA ALA A 42 -21.79 16.87 10.07
C ALA A 42 -21.16 16.17 8.86
N LEU A 43 -21.19 14.83 8.80
CA LEU A 43 -20.67 14.07 7.67
C LEU A 43 -21.46 14.34 6.38
N LEU A 44 -22.79 14.38 6.46
CA LEU A 44 -23.65 14.67 5.30
C LEU A 44 -23.49 16.12 4.80
N THR A 45 -23.36 17.08 5.71
CA THR A 45 -23.12 18.49 5.33
C THR A 45 -21.77 18.66 4.66
N VAL A 46 -20.71 18.05 5.18
CA VAL A 46 -19.37 18.07 4.55
C VAL A 46 -19.37 17.33 3.20
N ALA A 47 -20.13 16.23 3.08
CA ALA A 47 -20.27 15.48 1.84
C ALA A 47 -20.81 16.34 0.71
N VAL A 48 -21.79 17.21 0.99
CA VAL A 48 -22.48 18.02 -0.03
C VAL A 48 -21.84 19.40 -0.21
N LEU A 49 -21.44 20.07 0.87
CA LEU A 49 -20.93 21.45 0.81
C LEU A 49 -19.59 21.55 0.10
N VAL A 50 -18.66 20.61 0.34
CA VAL A 50 -17.31 20.69 -0.24
C VAL A 50 -17.32 20.52 -1.76
N PRO A 51 -18.04 19.54 -2.34
CA PRO A 51 -18.20 19.40 -3.79
C PRO A 51 -19.01 20.55 -4.40
N ALA A 52 -20.10 21.00 -3.75
CA ALA A 52 -20.90 22.12 -4.23
C ALA A 52 -20.11 23.45 -4.26
N ALA A 53 -19.37 23.76 -3.19
CA ALA A 53 -18.49 24.92 -3.12
C ALA A 53 -17.33 24.82 -4.13
N GLY A 54 -16.86 23.60 -4.41
CA GLY A 54 -15.83 23.37 -5.40
C GLY A 54 -16.30 23.46 -6.86
N CYS A 55 -17.60 23.24 -7.13
CA CYS A 55 -18.22 23.57 -8.43
C CYS A 55 -18.24 25.10 -8.67
N LEU A 56 -18.47 25.89 -7.62
CA LEU A 56 -18.46 27.36 -7.67
C LEU A 56 -17.04 27.94 -7.68
N TRP A 57 -16.13 27.35 -6.89
CA TRP A 57 -14.73 27.76 -6.79
C TRP A 57 -13.77 26.59 -6.89
N ARG A 58 -13.19 26.42 -8.09
CA ARG A 58 -12.13 25.44 -8.38
C ARG A 58 -10.96 25.45 -7.38
N LYS A 59 -10.64 26.61 -6.79
CA LYS A 59 -9.56 26.75 -5.79
C LYS A 59 -9.84 26.01 -4.47
N VAL A 60 -11.10 25.89 -4.05
CA VAL A 60 -11.49 25.19 -2.82
C VAL A 60 -11.33 23.68 -2.99
N LEU A 61 -11.84 23.14 -4.10
CA LEU A 61 -11.72 21.73 -4.46
C LEU A 61 -10.25 21.31 -4.65
N LEU A 62 -9.41 22.21 -5.19
CA LEU A 62 -7.97 21.98 -5.32
C LEU A 62 -7.23 21.93 -3.97
N LYS A 63 -7.56 22.82 -3.02
CA LYS A 63 -6.97 22.75 -1.66
C LYS A 63 -7.40 21.50 -0.92
N ALA A 64 -8.68 21.12 -1.01
CA ALA A 64 -9.21 19.89 -0.43
C ALA A 64 -8.50 18.66 -1.02
N TYR A 65 -8.36 18.60 -2.36
CA TYR A 65 -7.64 17.54 -3.04
C TYR A 65 -6.19 17.41 -2.56
N ILE A 66 -5.45 18.52 -2.46
CA ILE A 66 -4.06 18.51 -1.99
C ILE A 66 -3.96 18.04 -0.54
N LEU A 67 -4.84 18.54 0.34
CA LEU A 67 -4.84 18.18 1.75
C LEU A 67 -5.12 16.69 1.94
N THR A 68 -6.19 16.19 1.32
CA THR A 68 -6.53 14.76 1.38
C THR A 68 -5.43 13.90 0.76
N SER A 69 -4.85 14.31 -0.37
CA SER A 69 -3.73 13.61 -1.00
C SER A 69 -2.46 13.60 -0.16
N ALA A 70 -2.24 14.64 0.66
CA ALA A 70 -1.14 14.68 1.61
C ALA A 70 -1.38 13.72 2.77
N VAL A 71 -2.61 13.64 3.28
CA VAL A 71 -3.00 12.71 4.36
C VAL A 71 -3.00 11.24 3.89
N THR A 72 -3.38 10.96 2.64
CA THR A 72 -3.41 9.59 2.11
C THR A 72 -2.01 9.02 1.81
N ARG A 73 -0.98 9.87 1.66
CA ARG A 73 0.40 9.40 1.43
C ARG A 73 0.92 8.41 2.48
N PRO A 74 0.92 8.74 3.79
CA PRO A 74 1.39 7.81 4.81
C PRO A 74 0.53 6.54 4.85
N VAL A 75 -0.76 6.61 4.50
CA VAL A 75 -1.64 5.43 4.42
C VAL A 75 -1.14 4.45 3.35
N GLY A 76 -0.78 4.92 2.16
CA GLY A 76 -0.24 4.06 1.10
C GLY A 76 1.07 3.38 1.52
N ALA A 77 1.96 4.10 2.21
CA ALA A 77 3.18 3.53 2.76
C ALA A 77 2.86 2.47 3.84
N ALA A 78 1.97 2.78 4.78
CA ALA A 78 1.55 1.87 5.84
C ALA A 78 0.94 0.58 5.26
N VAL A 79 0.08 0.67 4.25
CA VAL A 79 -0.50 -0.50 3.57
C VAL A 79 0.58 -1.31 2.87
N SER A 80 1.55 -0.66 2.23
CA SER A 80 2.67 -1.36 1.58
C SER A 80 3.52 -2.14 2.59
N PHE A 81 3.88 -1.50 3.72
CA PHE A 81 4.59 -2.17 4.82
C PHE A 81 3.76 -3.29 5.44
N LEU A 82 2.46 -3.07 5.65
CA LEU A 82 1.57 -4.06 6.22
C LEU A 82 1.41 -5.28 5.30
N THR A 83 1.30 -5.05 3.99
CA THR A 83 1.23 -6.12 2.99
C THR A 83 2.54 -6.92 2.95
N LEU A 84 3.68 -6.22 2.96
CA LEU A 84 4.98 -6.86 3.02
C LEU A 84 5.17 -7.67 4.31
N ALA A 85 4.78 -7.10 5.46
CA ALA A 85 4.81 -7.78 6.74
C ALA A 85 3.90 -9.01 6.75
N ALA A 86 2.68 -8.90 6.23
CA ALA A 86 1.76 -10.02 6.11
C ALA A 86 2.34 -11.14 5.23
N ALA A 87 2.94 -10.82 4.08
CA ALA A 87 3.58 -11.81 3.22
C ALA A 87 4.81 -12.44 3.91
N TYR A 88 5.66 -11.62 4.53
CA TYR A 88 6.88 -12.08 5.17
C TYR A 88 6.59 -12.94 6.41
N TYR A 89 5.71 -12.51 7.29
CA TYR A 89 5.39 -13.24 8.52
C TYR A 89 4.32 -14.33 8.33
N GLY A 90 3.45 -14.18 7.33
CA GLY A 90 2.41 -15.16 7.03
C GLY A 90 2.85 -16.29 6.08
N VAL A 91 3.85 -16.05 5.23
CA VAL A 91 4.32 -17.05 4.25
C VAL A 91 5.80 -17.37 4.45
N VAL A 92 6.68 -16.38 4.33
CA VAL A 92 8.13 -16.63 4.31
C VAL A 92 8.63 -17.20 5.64
N THR A 93 8.23 -16.59 6.76
CA THR A 93 8.63 -16.97 8.11
C THR A 93 8.17 -18.38 8.48
N PRO A 94 6.88 -18.78 8.31
CA PRO A 94 6.46 -20.13 8.63
C PRO A 94 7.11 -21.17 7.72
N VAL A 95 7.31 -20.89 6.43
CA VAL A 95 8.05 -21.79 5.54
C VAL A 95 9.48 -21.99 6.04
N GLY A 96 10.18 -20.91 6.37
CA GLY A 96 11.53 -20.99 6.95
C GLY A 96 11.57 -21.74 8.29
N LEU A 97 10.55 -21.57 9.12
CA LEU A 97 10.43 -22.28 10.40
C LEU A 97 10.20 -23.78 10.17
N ILE A 98 9.33 -24.16 9.24
CA ILE A 98 9.08 -25.56 8.87
C ILE A 98 10.36 -26.20 8.34
N LEU A 99 11.09 -25.53 7.44
CA LEU A 99 12.38 -26.02 6.92
C LEU A 99 13.40 -26.20 8.04
N ARG A 100 13.48 -25.25 8.98
CA ARG A 100 14.37 -25.31 10.14
C ARG A 100 14.01 -26.46 11.08
N LEU A 101 12.73 -26.68 11.35
CA LEU A 101 12.23 -27.79 12.18
C LEU A 101 12.43 -29.14 11.49
N ALA A 102 12.27 -29.21 10.17
CA ALA A 102 12.55 -30.40 9.36
C ALA A 102 14.06 -30.70 9.23
N GLY A 103 14.93 -29.84 9.78
CA GLY A 103 16.39 -29.99 9.69
C GLY A 103 16.97 -29.70 8.30
N HIS A 104 16.17 -29.18 7.38
CA HIS A 104 16.62 -28.82 6.04
C HIS A 104 17.33 -27.46 6.08
N ASP A 105 18.66 -27.48 5.92
CA ASP A 105 19.49 -26.28 5.84
C ASP A 105 20.05 -26.10 4.42
N PRO A 106 19.24 -25.57 3.48
CA PRO A 106 19.64 -25.45 2.08
C PRO A 106 20.81 -24.48 1.87
N MET A 107 21.09 -23.61 2.85
CA MET A 107 22.16 -22.62 2.78
C MET A 107 23.40 -23.03 3.59
N LYS A 108 23.45 -24.25 4.14
CA LYS A 108 24.56 -24.76 4.97
C LYS A 108 25.00 -23.72 6.02
N ARG A 109 24.03 -23.08 6.67
CA ARG A 109 24.25 -21.98 7.62
C ARG A 109 24.82 -22.46 8.96
N ARG A 110 24.74 -23.75 9.25
CA ARG A 110 25.38 -24.35 10.42
C ARG A 110 26.90 -24.30 10.29
N LEU A 111 27.55 -23.77 11.33
CA LEU A 111 29.01 -23.75 11.43
C LEU A 111 29.51 -25.16 11.78
N GLU A 112 30.17 -25.80 10.82
CA GLU A 112 30.88 -27.08 10.95
C GLU A 112 32.27 -26.80 11.54
N SER A 113 32.45 -26.98 12.86
CA SER A 113 33.73 -26.72 13.53
C SER A 113 34.86 -27.67 13.13
N SER A 114 34.53 -28.82 12.53
CA SER A 114 35.48 -29.81 12.02
C SER A 114 35.88 -29.57 10.55
N ALA A 115 35.30 -28.59 9.87
CA ALA A 115 35.63 -28.30 8.48
C ALA A 115 36.94 -27.52 8.37
N THR A 116 37.91 -28.04 7.61
CA THR A 116 39.19 -27.37 7.33
C THR A 116 39.00 -26.11 6.46
N SER A 117 37.96 -26.07 5.65
CA SER A 117 37.56 -24.92 4.83
C SER A 117 36.08 -25.04 4.44
N TYR A 118 35.35 -23.92 4.45
CA TYR A 118 33.97 -23.83 3.93
C TYR A 118 33.91 -23.60 2.43
N TRP A 119 35.06 -23.61 1.75
CA TRP A 119 35.13 -23.41 0.31
C TRP A 119 34.52 -24.61 -0.43
N GLU A 120 33.41 -24.38 -1.12
CA GLU A 120 32.88 -25.36 -2.07
C GLU A 120 33.65 -25.25 -3.40
N PRO A 121 34.30 -26.32 -3.87
CA PRO A 121 34.96 -26.32 -5.17
C PRO A 121 33.90 -26.12 -6.25
N ARG A 122 34.02 -25.02 -7.02
CA ARG A 122 33.26 -24.87 -8.26
C ARG A 122 33.78 -25.87 -9.27
N GLU A 123 32.87 -26.62 -9.89
CA GLU A 123 33.21 -27.36 -11.11
C GLU A 123 33.65 -26.36 -12.19
N PRO A 124 34.78 -26.61 -12.87
CA PRO A 124 35.21 -25.78 -13.97
C PRO A 124 34.20 -25.91 -15.11
N GLU A 125 33.42 -24.86 -15.32
CA GLU A 125 32.44 -24.79 -16.40
C GLU A 125 33.14 -24.28 -17.67
N HIS A 126 33.18 -25.14 -18.69
CA HIS A 126 34.07 -24.99 -19.85
C HIS A 126 33.51 -24.12 -20.98
N ASP A 127 32.29 -23.58 -20.83
CA ASP A 127 31.64 -22.80 -21.89
C ASP A 127 31.45 -21.32 -21.48
N PRO A 128 32.31 -20.40 -21.97
CA PRO A 128 32.17 -18.97 -21.76
C PRO A 128 30.89 -18.38 -22.36
N ALA A 129 30.26 -19.03 -23.35
CA ALA A 129 29.08 -18.51 -24.01
C ALA A 129 27.85 -18.50 -23.08
N ARG A 130 27.83 -19.37 -22.07
CA ARG A 130 26.72 -19.48 -21.11
C ARG A 130 26.56 -18.25 -20.22
N TYR A 131 27.61 -17.44 -20.01
CA TYR A 131 27.49 -16.14 -19.33
C TYR A 131 26.56 -15.17 -20.06
N PHE A 132 26.37 -15.35 -21.37
CA PHE A 132 25.48 -14.53 -22.19
C PHE A 132 24.03 -15.04 -22.24
N HIS A 133 23.76 -16.21 -21.66
CA HIS A 133 22.43 -16.84 -21.60
C HIS A 133 22.03 -17.06 -20.14
N GLN A 134 21.69 -15.96 -19.45
CA GLN A 134 21.30 -16.00 -18.02
C GLN A 134 19.78 -16.17 -17.79
N TYR A 135 18.98 -16.25 -18.86
CA TYR A 135 17.52 -16.42 -18.80
C TYR A 135 17.05 -17.53 -19.74
#